data_AF-A0A7X8TM15-F1
#
_entry.id   AF-A0A7X8TM15-F1
#
_cell.length_a   1.000
_cell.length_b   1.000
_cell.length_c   1.000
_cell.angle_alpha   90.00
_cell.angle_beta   90.00
_cell.angle_gamma   90.00
#
_symmetry.space_group_name_H-M   'P 1'
#
loop_
_entity.id
_entity.type
_entity.pdbx_description
1 polymer ?
#
loop_
_entity_poly.entity_id
_entity_poly.type
_entity_poly.pdbx_seq_one_letter_code
_entity_poly.pdbx_strand_id
1 'polypeptide(L)'
;IGWQWCDKESKAAWAALFKRFPAPDVVVTDGGTGLRAALDQQWRRTRIQRCYFHIRAAVIRHTTLNPRLEAGKEVLGLTRELMRVQDLDAAAAWMGAYGSWEAKWAGFLKQRTYPKKGVERPSWAKPNQAWWYTHIRLRRVQGLYRQLIRDQSLFTFLDEHYTTEGLRTVERATSRLEGGPNNAIKH
;
A
#
# COMPACT_ATOMS: atom_id res chain seq x y z
N ILE A 1 -4.40 12.48 21.92
CA ILE A 1 -5.31 12.00 20.84
C ILE A 1 -5.93 13.24 20.17
N GLY A 2 -6.11 13.25 18.85
CA GLY A 2 -6.85 14.32 18.17
C GLY A 2 -7.50 13.82 16.89
N TRP A 3 -8.59 14.47 16.51
CA TRP A 3 -9.39 14.17 15.33
C TRP A 3 -9.72 15.46 14.59
N GLN A 4 -9.88 15.38 13.27
CA GLN A 4 -10.29 16.48 12.41
C GLN A 4 -11.54 16.03 11.64
N TRP A 5 -12.64 16.75 11.81
CA TRP A 5 -13.84 16.51 11.00
C TRP A 5 -13.61 16.98 9.56
N CYS A 6 -14.06 16.20 8.58
CA CYS A 6 -14.08 16.58 7.18
C CYS A 6 -15.11 15.74 6.41
N ASP A 7 -15.75 16.34 5.40
CA ASP A 7 -16.73 15.64 4.55
C ASP A 7 -16.07 14.63 3.60
N LYS A 8 -14.79 14.88 3.30
CA LYS A 8 -13.93 13.99 2.52
C LYS A 8 -12.49 14.14 2.99
N GLU A 9 -11.80 13.00 3.05
CA GLU A 9 -10.36 12.97 3.30
C GLU A 9 -9.63 13.84 2.26
N SER A 10 -8.94 14.87 2.74
CA SER A 10 -8.24 15.84 1.89
C SER A 10 -6.92 16.25 2.52
N LYS A 11 -6.01 16.74 1.67
CA LYS A 11 -4.72 17.30 2.11
C LYS A 11 -4.91 18.43 3.14
N ALA A 12 -5.92 19.28 2.94
CA ALA A 12 -6.21 20.39 3.84
C ALA A 12 -6.66 19.92 5.23
N ALA A 13 -7.53 18.90 5.29
CA ALA A 13 -7.96 18.31 6.55
C ALA A 13 -6.78 17.70 7.33
N TRP A 14 -5.91 16.94 6.65
CA TRP A 14 -4.71 16.40 7.28
C TRP A 14 -3.74 17.49 7.75
N ALA A 15 -3.51 18.53 6.94
CA ALA A 15 -2.67 19.64 7.34
C ALA A 15 -3.21 20.39 8.57
N ALA A 16 -4.54 20.54 8.69
CA ALA A 16 -5.18 21.12 9.87
C ALA A 16 -4.95 20.25 11.12
N LEU A 17 -5.05 18.92 10.97
CA LEU A 17 -4.76 17.99 12.07
C LEU A 17 -3.30 18.06 12.50
N PHE A 18 -2.36 18.08 11.55
CA PHE A 18 -0.92 18.06 11.83
C PHE A 18 -0.43 19.28 12.60
N LYS A 19 -1.04 20.46 12.39
CA LYS A 19 -0.71 21.67 13.14
C LYS A 19 -0.91 21.55 14.66
N ARG A 20 -1.67 20.55 15.12
CA ARG A 20 -1.99 20.33 16.54
C ARG A 20 -0.97 19.44 17.24
N PHE A 21 -0.02 18.85 16.51
CA PHE A 21 0.94 17.89 17.04
C PHE A 21 2.37 18.20 16.59
N PRO A 22 3.38 17.88 17.41
CA PRO A 22 4.74 17.83 16.92
C PRO A 22 4.89 16.74 15.85
N ALA A 23 5.84 16.92 14.94
CA ALA A 23 6.15 15.90 13.94
C ALA A 23 6.66 14.63 14.62
N PRO A 24 6.06 13.45 14.38
CA PRO A 24 6.59 12.19 14.90
C PRO A 24 7.77 11.71 14.04
N ASP A 25 8.58 10.80 14.57
CA ASP A 25 9.66 10.18 13.78
C ASP A 25 9.10 9.26 12.69
N VAL A 26 8.03 8.51 13.00
CA VAL A 26 7.35 7.61 12.06
C VAL A 26 5.84 7.77 12.13
N VAL A 27 5.19 7.75 10.97
CA VAL A 27 3.73 7.58 10.84
C VAL A 27 3.41 6.21 10.28
N VAL A 28 2.62 5.43 11.02
CA VAL A 28 2.01 4.19 10.51
C VAL A 28 0.66 4.53 9.87
N THR A 29 0.44 4.15 8.63
CA THR A 29 -0.74 4.60 7.88
C THR A 29 -1.31 3.57 6.90
N ASP A 30 -2.60 3.68 6.63
CA ASP A 30 -3.31 3.07 5.51
C ASP A 30 -2.98 3.69 4.14
N GLY A 31 -2.16 4.74 4.14
CA GLY A 31 -1.70 5.68 3.11
C GLY A 31 -2.70 6.08 2.03
N GLY A 32 -3.76 6.77 2.47
CA GLY A 32 -4.53 7.70 1.64
C GLY A 32 -3.65 8.78 0.99
N THR A 33 -4.07 9.23 -0.21
CA THR A 33 -3.32 10.22 -1.00
C THR A 33 -3.32 11.61 -0.38
N GLY A 34 -4.41 11.99 0.29
CA GLY A 34 -4.53 13.26 1.02
C GLY A 34 -3.53 13.34 2.17
N LEU A 35 -3.42 12.27 2.95
CA LEU A 35 -2.45 12.14 4.04
C LEU A 35 -1.01 12.23 3.52
N ARG A 36 -0.67 11.45 2.49
CA ARG A 36 0.68 11.45 1.93
C ARG A 36 1.12 12.85 1.49
N ALA A 37 0.25 13.55 0.76
CA ALA A 37 0.53 14.90 0.30
C ALA A 37 0.68 15.91 1.45
N ALA A 38 -0.02 15.70 2.57
CA ALA A 38 0.14 16.53 3.77
C ALA A 38 1.47 16.23 4.49
N LEU A 39 1.87 14.96 4.58
CA LEU A 39 3.14 14.54 5.19
C LEU A 39 4.33 15.14 4.46
N ASP A 40 4.34 15.04 3.12
CA ASP A 40 5.40 15.59 2.27
C ASP A 40 5.53 17.12 2.40
N GLN A 41 4.47 17.83 2.84
CA GLN A 41 4.51 19.27 3.05
C GLN A 41 4.89 19.66 4.49
N GLN A 42 4.23 19.08 5.49
CA GLN A 42 4.30 19.53 6.88
C GLN A 42 5.42 18.81 7.66
N TRP A 43 5.61 17.52 7.40
CA TRP A 43 6.45 16.63 8.20
C TRP A 43 7.47 15.91 7.32
N ARG A 44 8.32 16.69 6.64
CA ARG A 44 9.25 16.21 5.61
C ARG A 44 10.28 15.17 6.08
N ARG A 45 10.61 15.19 7.38
CA ARG A 45 11.59 14.26 8.00
C ARG A 45 10.94 13.01 8.57
N THR A 46 9.61 13.02 8.74
CA THR A 46 8.86 11.89 9.28
C THR A 46 8.87 10.74 8.28
N ARG A 47 9.35 9.58 8.73
CA ARG A 47 9.32 8.34 7.95
C ARG A 47 7.90 7.77 7.94
N ILE A 48 7.62 6.90 6.97
CA ILE A 48 6.29 6.29 6.83
C ILE A 48 6.43 4.79 6.90
N GLN A 49 5.71 4.16 7.82
CA GLN A 49 5.42 2.73 7.75
C GLN A 49 4.05 2.54 7.12
N ARG A 50 3.97 1.88 5.97
CA ARG A 50 2.68 1.46 5.42
C ARG A 50 2.17 0.25 6.22
N CYS A 51 0.94 0.35 6.71
CA CYS A 51 0.31 -0.73 7.45
C CYS A 51 0.17 -1.99 6.57
N TYR A 52 0.75 -3.10 7.03
CA TYR A 52 0.73 -4.39 6.32
C TYR A 52 -0.68 -4.92 6.07
N PHE A 53 -1.61 -4.70 7.01
CA PHE A 53 -3.02 -5.07 6.82
C PHE A 53 -3.62 -4.38 5.59
N HIS A 54 -3.38 -3.07 5.44
CA HIS A 54 -3.89 -2.29 4.32
C HIS A 54 -3.20 -2.62 2.99
N ILE A 55 -1.91 -2.97 3.01
CA ILE A 55 -1.23 -3.51 1.82
C ILE A 55 -1.94 -4.78 1.37
N ARG A 56 -2.15 -5.74 2.28
CA ARG A 56 -2.82 -7.01 1.97
C ARG A 56 -4.25 -6.80 1.47
N ALA A 57 -5.01 -5.92 2.12
CA ALA A 57 -6.38 -5.58 1.69
C ALA A 57 -6.40 -4.99 0.28
N ALA A 58 -5.46 -4.08 -0.04
CA ALA A 58 -5.33 -3.50 -1.38
C ALA A 58 -4.96 -4.54 -2.44
N VAL A 59 -4.05 -5.46 -2.14
CA VAL A 59 -3.70 -6.57 -3.04
C VAL A 59 -4.91 -7.47 -3.30
N ILE A 60 -5.61 -7.91 -2.25
CA ILE A 60 -6.80 -8.77 -2.37
C ILE A 60 -7.90 -8.10 -3.17
N ARG A 61 -8.10 -6.78 -3.06
CA ARG A 61 -9.05 -6.04 -3.90
C ARG A 61 -8.77 -6.19 -5.40
N HIS A 62 -7.50 -6.41 -5.77
CA HIS A 62 -7.08 -6.54 -7.16
C HIS A 62 -6.90 -7.99 -7.62
N THR A 63 -6.41 -8.88 -6.76
CA THR A 63 -6.17 -10.29 -7.09
C THR A 63 -7.35 -11.20 -6.75
N THR A 64 -8.21 -10.79 -5.81
CA THR A 64 -9.09 -11.66 -4.99
C THR A 64 -8.30 -12.60 -4.08
N LEU A 65 -9.00 -13.36 -3.23
CA LEU A 65 -8.40 -14.40 -2.38
C LEU A 65 -7.97 -15.64 -3.17
N ASN A 66 -8.62 -15.92 -4.31
CA ASN A 66 -8.38 -17.09 -5.15
C ASN A 66 -8.13 -16.66 -6.60
N PRO A 67 -7.01 -15.97 -6.89
CA PRO A 67 -6.68 -15.53 -8.24
C PRO A 67 -6.54 -16.72 -9.20
N ARG A 68 -7.11 -16.60 -10.40
CA ARG A 68 -7.02 -17.64 -11.44
C ARG A 68 -5.69 -17.60 -12.20
N LEU A 69 -5.12 -16.41 -12.38
CA LEU A 69 -3.86 -16.20 -13.09
C LEU A 69 -2.68 -16.54 -12.17
N GLU A 70 -1.68 -17.26 -12.67
CA GLU A 70 -0.46 -17.61 -11.93
C GLU A 70 0.26 -16.36 -11.39
N ALA A 71 0.42 -15.31 -12.19
CA ALA A 71 0.96 -14.03 -11.73
C ALA A 71 0.23 -13.47 -10.50
N GLY A 72 -1.10 -13.66 -10.43
CA GLY A 72 -1.93 -13.25 -9.29
C GLY A 72 -1.76 -14.15 -8.07
N LYS A 73 -1.62 -15.46 -8.26
CA LYS A 73 -1.35 -16.42 -7.18
C LYS A 73 0.00 -16.14 -6.54
N GLU A 74 1.03 -15.95 -7.36
CA GLU A 74 2.39 -15.66 -6.91
C GLU A 74 2.46 -14.35 -6.12
N VAL A 75 1.89 -13.25 -6.63
CA VAL A 75 1.93 -11.97 -5.91
C VAL A 75 1.11 -11.98 -4.62
N LEU A 76 0.03 -12.77 -4.57
CA LEU A 76 -0.71 -13.00 -3.33
C LEU A 76 0.10 -13.84 -2.33
N GLY A 77 0.89 -14.81 -2.81
CA GLY A 77 1.88 -15.56 -2.03
C GLY A 77 2.94 -14.63 -1.42
N LEU A 78 3.59 -13.81 -2.25
CA LEU A 78 4.55 -12.79 -1.80
C LEU A 78 3.92 -11.83 -0.78
N THR A 79 2.65 -11.47 -0.96
CA THR A 79 1.95 -10.62 0.02
C THR A 79 1.76 -11.34 1.35
N ARG A 80 1.53 -12.65 1.36
CA ARG A 80 1.45 -13.45 2.61
C ARG A 80 2.81 -13.58 3.27
N GLU A 81 3.88 -13.72 2.50
CA GLU A 81 5.27 -13.74 2.98
C GLU A 81 5.65 -12.38 3.60
N LEU A 82 5.26 -11.27 2.97
CA LEU A 82 5.45 -9.92 3.51
C LEU A 82 4.91 -9.82 4.95
N MET A 83 3.70 -10.36 5.20
CA MET A 83 3.08 -10.33 6.53
C MET A 83 3.89 -11.06 7.61
N ARG A 84 4.84 -11.91 7.22
CA ARG A 84 5.69 -12.71 8.12
C ARG A 84 7.07 -12.11 8.31
N VAL A 85 7.45 -11.08 7.55
CA VAL A 85 8.74 -10.41 7.69
C VAL A 85 8.89 -9.84 9.10
N GLN A 86 10.01 -10.17 9.72
CA GLN A 86 10.34 -9.81 11.11
C GLN A 86 11.79 -9.37 11.30
N ASP A 87 12.62 -9.30 10.26
CA ASP A 87 14.01 -8.86 10.36
C ASP A 87 14.50 -8.39 8.98
N LEU A 88 15.69 -7.79 8.95
CA LEU A 88 16.27 -7.21 7.74
C LEU A 88 16.61 -8.27 6.69
N ASP A 89 17.00 -9.48 7.10
CA ASP A 89 17.31 -10.58 6.19
C ASP A 89 16.05 -11.07 5.47
N ALA A 90 14.95 -11.26 6.20
CA ALA A 90 13.65 -11.59 5.64
C ALA A 90 13.10 -10.46 4.74
N ALA A 91 13.36 -9.19 5.08
CA ALA A 91 13.01 -8.06 4.24
C ALA A 91 13.81 -8.08 2.92
N ALA A 92 15.12 -8.34 2.98
CA ALA A 92 15.98 -8.46 1.79
C ALA A 92 15.55 -9.64 0.91
N ALA A 93 15.28 -10.81 1.51
CA ALA A 93 14.77 -11.98 0.81
C ALA A 93 13.43 -11.67 0.11
N TRP A 94 12.52 -10.99 0.80
CA TRP A 94 11.25 -10.56 0.21
C TRP A 94 11.44 -9.59 -0.97
N MET A 95 12.34 -8.61 -0.84
CA MET A 95 12.65 -7.66 -1.91
C MET A 95 13.18 -8.38 -3.16
N GLY A 96 14.07 -9.37 -2.98
CA GLY A 96 14.57 -10.21 -4.07
C GLY A 96 13.47 -11.07 -4.72
N ALA A 97 12.61 -11.68 -3.93
CA ALA A 97 11.49 -12.47 -4.42
C ALA A 97 10.47 -11.61 -5.20
N TYR A 98 10.15 -10.41 -4.71
CA TYR A 98 9.30 -9.46 -5.41
C TYR A 98 9.93 -8.97 -6.73
N GLY A 99 11.22 -8.61 -6.72
CA GLY A 99 11.95 -8.24 -7.94
C GLY A 99 11.95 -9.36 -8.98
N SER A 100 12.11 -10.61 -8.55
CA SER A 100 12.06 -11.79 -9.43
C SER A 100 10.67 -11.98 -10.05
N TRP A 101 9.61 -11.82 -9.27
CA TRP A 101 8.24 -11.83 -9.79
C TRP A 101 8.00 -10.72 -10.80
N GLU A 102 8.49 -9.51 -10.52
CA GLU A 102 8.33 -8.37 -11.41
C GLU A 102 9.03 -8.60 -12.76
N ALA A 103 10.25 -9.14 -12.73
CA ALA A 103 11.01 -9.50 -13.92
C ALA A 103 10.31 -10.62 -14.72
N LYS A 104 9.91 -11.71 -14.05
CA LYS A 104 9.22 -12.86 -14.65
C LYS A 104 7.96 -12.44 -15.41
N TRP A 105 7.15 -11.57 -14.82
CA TRP A 105 5.85 -11.18 -15.39
C TRP A 105 5.89 -9.87 -16.19
N ALA A 106 7.07 -9.28 -16.42
CA ALA A 106 7.20 -7.97 -17.06
C ALA A 106 6.53 -7.91 -18.45
N GLY A 107 6.73 -8.94 -19.27
CA GLY A 107 6.11 -9.04 -20.61
C GLY A 107 4.59 -9.22 -20.51
N PHE A 108 4.14 -10.14 -19.66
CA PHE A 108 2.71 -10.41 -19.42
C PHE A 108 1.98 -9.14 -18.96
N LEU A 109 2.49 -8.43 -17.97
CA LEU A 109 1.87 -7.21 -17.43
C LEU A 109 1.80 -6.06 -18.45
N LYS A 110 2.64 -6.06 -19.49
CA LYS A 110 2.65 -5.06 -20.58
C LYS A 110 1.65 -5.37 -21.70
N GLN A 111 1.02 -6.56 -21.71
CA GLN A 111 0.02 -6.91 -22.72
C GLN A 111 -1.13 -5.91 -22.78
N ARG A 112 -1.62 -5.69 -23.99
CA ARG A 112 -2.64 -4.68 -24.31
C ARG A 112 -3.87 -5.33 -24.94
N THR A 113 -5.03 -4.85 -24.55
CA THR A 113 -6.31 -5.12 -25.21
C THR A 113 -6.71 -3.91 -26.03
N TYR A 114 -7.18 -4.15 -27.25
CA TYR A 114 -7.68 -3.12 -28.16
C TYR A 114 -9.21 -3.19 -28.25
N PRO A 115 -9.90 -2.04 -28.43
CA PRO A 115 -11.32 -2.02 -28.69
C PRO A 115 -11.71 -2.92 -29.87
N LYS A 116 -12.80 -3.67 -29.73
CA LYS A 116 -13.36 -4.51 -30.80
C LYS A 116 -14.86 -4.22 -30.94
N LYS A 117 -15.36 -4.23 -32.18
CA LYS A 117 -16.80 -4.08 -32.47
C LYS A 117 -17.58 -5.16 -31.72
N GLY A 118 -18.65 -4.77 -31.02
CA GLY A 118 -19.50 -5.69 -30.25
C GLY A 118 -18.94 -6.12 -28.88
N VAL A 119 -17.74 -5.67 -28.48
CA VAL A 119 -17.21 -5.88 -27.12
C VAL A 119 -17.34 -4.59 -26.33
N GLU A 120 -18.00 -4.66 -25.18
CA GLU A 120 -18.16 -3.51 -24.31
C GLU A 120 -16.79 -3.01 -23.80
N ARG A 121 -16.58 -1.69 -23.89
CA ARG A 121 -15.39 -1.04 -23.34
C ARG A 121 -15.49 -1.06 -21.81
N PRO A 122 -14.42 -1.38 -21.07
CA PRO A 122 -14.43 -1.26 -19.62
C PRO A 122 -14.73 0.18 -19.20
N SER A 123 -15.61 0.36 -18.20
CA SER A 123 -16.05 1.69 -17.72
C SER A 123 -14.92 2.62 -17.24
N TRP A 124 -13.78 2.05 -16.84
CA TRP A 124 -12.59 2.79 -16.41
C TRP A 124 -11.67 3.21 -17.56
N ALA A 125 -11.87 2.70 -18.78
CA ALA A 125 -11.12 3.11 -19.95
C ALA A 125 -11.75 4.37 -20.54
N LYS A 126 -10.93 5.36 -20.92
CA LYS A 126 -11.45 6.62 -21.49
C LYS A 126 -12.17 6.37 -22.82
N PRO A 127 -13.17 7.17 -23.22
CA PRO A 127 -13.94 6.94 -24.45
C PRO A 127 -13.09 6.78 -25.73
N ASN A 128 -12.04 7.59 -25.86
CA ASN A 128 -11.16 7.61 -27.04
C ASN A 128 -9.86 6.84 -26.86
N GLN A 129 -9.74 6.01 -25.81
CA GLN A 129 -8.54 5.25 -25.54
C GLN A 129 -8.37 4.11 -26.56
N ALA A 130 -7.26 4.09 -27.30
CA ALA A 130 -6.99 3.13 -28.37
C ALA A 130 -6.63 1.71 -27.87
N TRP A 131 -6.19 1.59 -26.61
CA TRP A 131 -5.89 0.31 -25.97
C TRP A 131 -5.83 0.48 -24.44
N TRP A 132 -6.03 -0.60 -23.70
CA TRP A 132 -5.79 -0.65 -22.25
C TRP A 132 -4.98 -1.87 -21.87
N TYR A 133 -4.38 -1.85 -20.67
CA TYR A 133 -3.65 -3.02 -20.17
C TYR A 133 -4.62 -4.18 -19.92
N THR A 134 -4.31 -5.33 -20.49
CA THR A 134 -5.10 -6.55 -20.31
C THR A 134 -5.19 -6.90 -18.83
N HIS A 135 -4.07 -6.77 -18.11
CA HIS A 135 -3.93 -7.17 -16.70
C HIS A 135 -3.93 -5.97 -15.76
N ILE A 136 -4.86 -5.03 -15.95
CA ILE A 136 -4.90 -3.75 -15.21
C ILE A 136 -4.92 -3.92 -13.68
N ARG A 137 -5.55 -4.98 -13.15
CA ARG A 137 -5.61 -5.24 -11.71
C ARG A 137 -4.24 -5.62 -11.15
N LEU A 138 -3.52 -6.55 -11.80
CA LEU A 138 -2.16 -6.94 -11.40
C LEU A 138 -1.17 -5.79 -11.55
N ARG A 139 -1.36 -4.96 -12.58
CA ARG A 139 -0.61 -3.72 -12.75
C ARG A 139 -0.82 -2.71 -11.61
N ARG A 140 -2.02 -2.63 -11.03
CA ARG A 140 -2.26 -1.79 -9.84
C ARG A 140 -1.53 -2.34 -8.63
N VAL A 141 -1.44 -3.67 -8.47
CA VAL A 141 -0.61 -4.31 -7.43
C VAL A 141 0.87 -4.02 -7.65
N GLN A 142 1.36 -4.14 -8.88
CA GLN A 142 2.73 -3.76 -9.23
C GLN A 142 3.00 -2.29 -8.90
N GLY A 143 2.09 -1.39 -9.29
CA GLY A 143 2.20 0.04 -8.99
C GLY A 143 2.22 0.33 -7.47
N LEU A 144 1.37 -0.35 -6.70
CA LEU A 144 1.35 -0.27 -5.24
C LEU A 144 2.72 -0.61 -4.66
N TYR A 145 3.26 -1.80 -4.94
CA TYR A 145 4.54 -2.22 -4.37
C TYR A 145 5.71 -1.36 -4.84
N ARG A 146 5.78 -1.01 -6.13
CA ARG A 146 6.80 -0.07 -6.62
C ARG A 146 6.76 1.26 -5.89
N GLN A 147 5.57 1.80 -5.62
CA GLN A 147 5.44 3.01 -4.83
C GLN A 147 5.96 2.81 -3.40
N LEU A 148 5.55 1.74 -2.71
CA LEU A 148 5.96 1.48 -1.34
C LEU A 148 7.47 1.26 -1.20
N ILE A 149 8.09 0.61 -2.19
CA ILE A 149 9.54 0.41 -2.26
C ILE A 149 10.25 1.74 -2.48
N ARG A 150 9.82 2.52 -3.47
CA ARG A 150 10.39 3.84 -3.77
C ARG A 150 10.27 4.79 -2.59
N ASP A 151 9.13 4.75 -1.90
CA ASP A 151 8.84 5.59 -0.75
C ASP A 151 9.51 5.04 0.55
N GLN A 152 10.24 3.92 0.47
CA GLN A 152 10.89 3.21 1.58
C GLN A 152 9.96 2.91 2.76
N SER A 153 8.69 2.61 2.48
CA SER A 153 7.64 2.54 3.49
C SER A 153 7.18 1.12 3.86
N LEU A 154 7.88 0.08 3.39
CA LEU A 154 7.55 -1.31 3.72
C LEU A 154 8.16 -1.74 5.06
N PHE A 155 9.40 -1.35 5.32
CA PHE A 155 10.23 -1.94 6.36
C PHE A 155 10.74 -0.93 7.38
N THR A 156 10.15 0.26 7.45
CA THR A 156 10.56 1.31 8.41
C THR A 156 10.57 0.78 9.84
N PHE A 157 9.63 -0.09 10.22
CA PHE A 157 9.57 -0.71 11.56
C PHE A 157 10.76 -1.62 11.91
N LEU A 158 11.60 -1.99 10.93
CA LEU A 158 12.80 -2.81 11.15
C LEU A 158 14.07 -1.98 11.39
N ASP A 159 13.99 -0.65 11.25
CA ASP A 159 15.12 0.22 11.49
C ASP A 159 15.56 0.14 12.97
N GLU A 160 16.87 0.07 13.19
CA GLU A 160 17.47 -0.07 14.52
C GLU A 160 17.13 1.13 15.43
N HIS A 161 16.93 2.31 14.85
CA HIS A 161 16.50 3.50 15.58
C HIS A 161 15.12 3.34 16.24
N TYR A 162 14.32 2.36 15.80
CA TYR A 162 13.01 2.04 16.35
C TYR A 162 13.01 0.73 17.15
N THR A 163 14.17 0.35 17.68
CA THR A 163 14.32 -0.77 18.61
C THR A 163 14.92 -0.26 19.92
N THR A 164 14.25 -0.52 21.04
CA THR A 164 14.72 -0.17 22.39
C THR A 164 14.68 -1.42 23.25
N GLU A 165 15.81 -1.80 23.85
CA GLU A 165 15.93 -3.00 24.69
C GLU A 165 15.44 -4.31 24.00
N GLY A 166 15.65 -4.41 22.68
CA GLY A 166 15.20 -5.55 21.88
C GLY A 166 13.71 -5.53 21.52
N LEU A 167 12.96 -4.50 21.94
CA LEU A 167 11.54 -4.32 21.61
C LEU A 167 11.36 -3.24 20.55
N ARG A 168 10.48 -3.51 19.58
CA ARG A 168 10.14 -2.53 18.54
C ARG A 168 9.22 -1.45 19.08
N THR A 169 9.54 -0.20 18.77
CA THR A 169 8.72 0.98 19.12
C THR A 169 7.77 1.38 17.97
N VAL A 170 8.02 0.89 16.76
CA VAL A 170 7.17 1.11 15.58
C VAL A 170 6.47 -0.19 15.18
N GLU A 171 5.16 -0.11 15.00
CA GLU A 171 4.33 -1.24 14.61
C GLU A 171 4.30 -1.41 13.08
N ARG A 172 4.36 -2.66 12.60
CA ARG A 172 4.19 -2.99 11.16
C ARG A 172 2.74 -2.85 10.66
N ALA A 173 1.79 -2.85 11.58
CA ALA A 173 0.35 -2.73 11.30
C ALA A 173 -0.35 -1.93 12.41
N THR A 174 -1.44 -1.27 12.06
CA THR A 174 -2.27 -0.44 12.96
C THR A 174 -3.18 -1.25 13.90
N SER A 175 -2.86 -2.51 14.20
CA SER A 175 -3.79 -3.47 14.83
C SER A 175 -4.39 -3.01 16.16
N ARG A 176 -3.69 -2.18 16.95
CA ARG A 176 -4.23 -1.62 18.20
C ARG A 176 -5.44 -0.68 18.00
N LEU A 177 -5.62 -0.11 16.80
CA LEU A 177 -6.73 0.78 16.46
C LEU A 177 -7.86 0.07 15.66
N GLU A 178 -7.55 -1.07 15.05
CA GLU A 178 -8.47 -1.79 14.15
C GLU A 178 -9.03 -3.11 14.74
N GLY A 179 -8.47 -3.59 15.85
CA GLY A 179 -8.90 -4.81 16.56
C GLY A 179 -9.29 -4.63 18.04
N GLY A 180 -9.22 -3.40 18.57
CA GLY A 180 -9.74 -2.96 19.87
C GLY A 180 -10.80 -1.86 19.67
N PRO A 181 -11.59 -1.49 20.69
CA PRO A 181 -13.02 -1.15 20.62
C PRO A 181 -13.38 0.06 19.71
N ASN A 182 -13.33 -0.12 18.39
CA ASN A 182 -13.95 0.74 17.40
C ASN A 182 -15.09 0.02 16.63
N ASN A 183 -15.67 -1.01 17.26
CA ASN A 183 -17.02 -1.50 16.89
C ASN A 183 -18.14 -0.54 17.34
N ALA A 184 -17.80 0.58 18.00
CA ALA A 184 -18.72 1.66 18.31
C ALA A 184 -18.49 2.82 17.34
N ILE A 185 -19.15 2.73 16.19
CA ILE A 185 -19.88 3.79 15.44
C ILE A 185 -20.20 3.13 14.10
N LYS A 186 -21.25 2.31 14.12
CA LYS A 186 -22.12 2.15 12.95
C LYS A 186 -23.31 3.06 13.24
N HIS A 187 -23.53 4.05 12.39
CA HIS A 187 -24.87 4.61 12.24
C HIS A 187 -25.78 3.56 11.61
#